data_AF-X0T9G2-F1
#
_entry.id   AF-X0T9G2-F1
#
_cell.length_a   1.000
_cell.length_b   1.000
_cell.length_c   1.000
_cell.angle_alpha   90.00
_cell.angle_beta   90.00
_cell.angle_gamma   90.00
#
_symmetry.space_group_name_H-M   'P 1'
#
loop_
_entity.id
_entity.type
_entity.pdbx_description
1 polymer ?
#
loop_
_entity_poly.entity_id
_entity_poly.type
_entity_poly.pdbx_seq_one_letter_code
_entity_poly.pdbx_strand_id
1 'polypeptide(L)'
;FDTSSALSIKPYLGVEDATWSYLGDSHNDRATNLIDYIRGVDKDSSGLKTRTLDGKVWKLGDIVDSTPVSLSKPPDNFHIIYGEESYQTFYEANRDRETVVYVGANDGMLHAFTSWKYDTANHRYTQPAATTEAMGDELWAFIPQSLLPHLKWLPSPDYTHVDYVNLKPKLFDAKIDHDNNSLTDDEWRTILLAGLNMGGKHIWAEGDFDDGTGSPVPEIRNFYPCYVCMDVTDPRNPTLLWERSYTDLEMTTSFPAAIKVKDKWFVVFGSGPTDYDGTSTKDG
;
A
#
# COMPACT_ATOMS: atom_id res chain seq x y z
N PHE A 1 11.44 1.20 4.49
CA PHE A 1 12.02 0.45 3.34
C PHE A 1 13.25 1.21 2.87
N ASP A 2 14.39 0.87 3.45
CA ASP A 2 15.71 1.42 3.15
C ASP A 2 16.78 0.36 3.46
N THR A 3 18.04 0.65 3.11
CA THR A 3 19.15 -0.29 3.27
C THR A 3 19.51 -0.58 4.73
N SER A 4 19.12 0.28 5.69
CA SER A 4 19.30 0.01 7.12
C SER A 4 18.34 -1.10 7.61
N SER A 5 17.17 -1.20 6.98
CA SER A 5 16.22 -2.28 7.21
C SER A 5 16.50 -3.54 6.37
N ALA A 6 17.50 -3.53 5.49
CA ALA A 6 17.75 -4.61 4.53
C ALA A 6 17.85 -5.99 5.19
N LEU A 7 18.46 -6.08 6.38
CA LEU A 7 18.60 -7.35 7.09
C LEU A 7 17.25 -7.98 7.47
N SER A 8 16.25 -7.18 7.86
CA SER A 8 14.94 -7.70 8.25
C SER A 8 14.03 -8.02 7.06
N ILE A 9 14.17 -7.27 5.95
CA ILE A 9 13.31 -7.47 4.77
C ILE A 9 13.91 -8.40 3.72
N LYS A 10 15.22 -8.66 3.74
CA LYS A 10 15.94 -9.48 2.76
C LYS A 10 15.26 -10.83 2.46
N PRO A 11 14.85 -11.64 3.46
CA PRO A 11 14.20 -12.93 3.20
C PRO A 11 12.90 -12.80 2.40
N TYR A 12 12.19 -11.69 2.53
CA TYR A 12 10.92 -11.42 1.86
C TYR A 12 11.08 -11.03 0.39
N LEU A 13 12.26 -10.61 -0.04
CA LEU A 13 12.51 -10.15 -1.41
C LEU A 13 12.59 -11.33 -2.41
N GLY A 14 12.74 -12.56 -1.93
CA GLY A 14 12.78 -13.76 -2.77
C GLY A 14 13.91 -13.76 -3.79
N VAL A 15 15.09 -13.28 -3.39
CA VAL A 15 16.32 -13.16 -4.20
C VAL A 15 17.49 -13.96 -3.62
N GLU A 16 17.21 -15.00 -2.82
CA GLU A 16 18.24 -15.88 -2.26
C GLU A 16 18.91 -16.74 -3.34
N ASP A 17 18.14 -17.23 -4.31
CA ASP A 17 18.59 -18.10 -5.41
C ASP A 17 19.48 -17.35 -6.42
N ALA A 18 20.62 -17.94 -6.80
CA ALA A 18 21.60 -17.40 -7.75
C ALA A 18 21.02 -17.11 -9.16
N THR A 19 19.82 -17.60 -9.47
CA THR A 19 19.01 -17.19 -10.64
C THR A 19 18.83 -15.67 -10.70
N TRP A 20 18.85 -14.97 -9.56
CA TRP A 20 18.75 -13.52 -9.46
C TRP A 20 20.11 -12.79 -9.44
N SER A 21 21.18 -13.42 -9.96
CA SER A 21 22.55 -12.88 -9.94
C SER A 21 22.75 -11.58 -10.71
N TYR A 22 21.84 -11.21 -11.62
CA TYR A 22 21.87 -9.88 -12.26
C TYR A 22 21.65 -8.73 -11.25
N LEU A 23 21.06 -9.01 -10.08
CA LEU A 23 20.94 -8.05 -8.99
C LEU A 23 22.22 -7.95 -8.14
N GLY A 24 23.20 -8.85 -8.31
CA GLY A 24 24.45 -8.88 -7.54
C GLY A 24 24.94 -10.30 -7.23
N ASP A 25 26.19 -10.41 -6.79
CA ASP A 25 26.86 -11.71 -6.58
C ASP A 25 26.42 -12.41 -5.28
N SER A 26 26.27 -11.67 -4.19
CA SER A 26 25.82 -12.22 -2.90
C SER A 26 24.33 -11.97 -2.65
N HIS A 27 23.70 -12.70 -1.72
CA HIS A 27 22.31 -12.44 -1.31
C HIS A 27 22.15 -11.00 -0.76
N ASN A 28 23.14 -10.49 -0.03
CA ASN A 28 23.10 -9.13 0.49
C ASN A 28 23.20 -8.08 -0.62
N ASP A 29 24.03 -8.30 -1.64
CA ASP A 29 24.14 -7.38 -2.78
C ASP A 29 22.85 -7.34 -3.56
N ARG A 30 22.24 -8.51 -3.82
CA ARG A 30 20.96 -8.63 -4.53
C ARG A 30 19.84 -7.88 -3.81
N ALA A 31 19.72 -8.06 -2.49
CA ALA A 31 18.74 -7.35 -1.68
C ALA A 31 18.98 -5.84 -1.66
N THR A 32 20.23 -5.41 -1.46
CA THR A 32 20.59 -3.98 -1.41
C THR A 32 20.34 -3.29 -2.74
N ASN A 33 20.77 -3.89 -3.85
CA ASN A 33 20.56 -3.34 -5.18
C ASN A 33 19.08 -3.30 -5.57
N LEU A 34 18.29 -4.31 -5.16
CA LEU A 34 16.84 -4.26 -5.32
C LEU A 34 16.22 -3.10 -4.52
N ILE A 35 16.56 -2.94 -3.24
CA ILE A 35 16.05 -1.84 -2.41
C ILE A 35 16.40 -0.48 -3.02
N ASP A 36 17.65 -0.30 -3.43
CA ASP A 36 18.12 0.93 -4.09
C ASP A 36 17.35 1.22 -5.38
N TYR A 37 17.13 0.19 -6.20
CA TYR A 37 16.36 0.33 -7.43
C TYR A 37 14.92 0.77 -7.17
N ILE A 38 14.25 0.16 -6.18
CA ILE A 38 12.88 0.51 -5.78
C ILE A 38 12.81 1.93 -5.19
N ARG A 39 13.86 2.36 -4.50
CA ARG A 39 14.02 3.74 -4.01
C ARG A 39 14.31 4.75 -5.12
N GLY A 40 14.47 4.30 -6.37
CA GLY A 40 14.72 5.14 -7.53
C GLY A 40 16.18 5.55 -7.69
N VAL A 41 17.12 4.77 -7.17
CA VAL A 41 18.55 4.92 -7.46
C VAL A 41 18.83 4.24 -8.80
N ASP A 42 19.16 5.04 -9.81
CA ASP A 42 19.59 4.51 -11.11
C ASP A 42 21.09 4.23 -11.08
N LYS A 43 21.47 2.98 -11.36
CA LYS A 43 22.88 2.55 -11.39
C LYS A 43 23.22 2.18 -12.83
N ASP A 44 23.61 3.17 -13.64
CA ASP A 44 23.87 3.03 -15.08
C ASP A 44 24.82 1.87 -15.47
N SER A 45 25.71 1.44 -14.58
CA SER A 45 26.68 0.36 -14.82
C SER A 45 26.29 -1.00 -14.21
N SER A 46 25.08 -1.13 -13.66
CA SER A 46 24.67 -2.33 -12.91
C SER A 46 24.11 -3.46 -13.79
N GLY A 47 23.83 -3.20 -15.06
CA GLY A 47 23.14 -4.14 -15.94
C GLY A 47 21.65 -4.30 -15.61
N LEU A 48 21.10 -3.46 -14.72
CA LEU A 48 19.67 -3.38 -14.44
C LEU A 48 18.96 -2.53 -15.50
N LYS A 49 17.64 -2.70 -15.63
CA LYS A 49 16.80 -1.81 -16.44
C LYS A 49 17.01 -0.35 -16.01
N THR A 50 17.27 0.55 -16.94
CA THR A 50 17.44 1.98 -16.60
C THR A 50 16.13 2.60 -16.14
N ARG A 51 16.22 3.54 -15.18
CA ARG A 51 15.11 4.41 -14.77
C ARG A 51 15.20 5.80 -15.38
N THR A 52 16.26 6.08 -16.12
CA THR A 52 16.52 7.36 -16.77
C THR A 52 15.91 7.40 -18.15
N LEU A 53 15.01 8.35 -18.36
CA LEU A 53 14.45 8.67 -19.66
C LEU A 53 14.61 10.18 -19.87
N ASP A 54 15.16 10.57 -21.02
CA ASP A 54 15.45 11.96 -21.38
C ASP A 54 16.29 12.73 -20.33
N GLY A 55 17.26 12.03 -19.72
CA GLY A 55 18.15 12.62 -18.71
C GLY A 55 17.51 12.86 -17.34
N LYS A 56 16.29 12.36 -17.12
CA LYS A 56 15.58 12.43 -15.84
C LYS A 56 15.33 11.03 -15.30
N VAL A 57 15.62 10.82 -14.02
CA VAL A 57 15.30 9.58 -13.31
C VAL A 57 13.81 9.57 -12.96
N TRP A 58 13.08 8.57 -13.44
CA TRP A 58 11.68 8.34 -13.12
C TRP A 58 11.55 7.40 -11.92
N LYS A 59 11.10 7.98 -10.80
CA LYS A 59 11.00 7.27 -9.51
C LYS A 59 9.64 6.62 -9.28
N LEU A 60 8.57 7.28 -9.72
CA LEU A 60 7.22 6.75 -9.65
C LEU A 60 7.01 5.72 -10.77
N GLY A 61 6.45 4.57 -10.43
CA GLY A 61 5.96 3.58 -11.38
C GLY A 61 4.82 4.12 -12.24
N ASP A 62 4.48 3.39 -13.29
CA ASP A 62 3.28 3.68 -14.05
C ASP A 62 2.01 3.38 -13.25
N ILE A 63 1.00 4.22 -13.46
CA ILE A 63 -0.34 4.07 -12.91
C ILE A 63 -1.22 3.65 -14.08
N VAL A 64 -1.66 2.39 -14.08
CA VAL A 64 -2.41 1.79 -15.19
C VAL A 64 -3.90 1.78 -14.91
N ASP A 65 -4.39 0.99 -13.95
CA ASP A 65 -5.82 0.89 -13.65
C ASP A 65 -6.22 1.55 -12.31
N SER A 66 -5.26 1.75 -11.41
CA SER A 66 -5.57 2.40 -10.13
C SER A 66 -6.05 3.83 -10.36
N THR A 67 -7.28 4.11 -9.95
CA THR A 67 -7.84 5.46 -9.99
C THR A 67 -7.42 6.23 -8.73
N PRO A 68 -6.76 7.40 -8.85
CA PRO A 68 -6.42 8.22 -7.70
C PRO A 68 -7.66 8.64 -6.91
N VAL A 69 -7.56 8.64 -5.58
CA VAL A 69 -8.63 9.09 -4.68
C VAL A 69 -8.13 10.20 -3.77
N SER A 70 -8.85 11.32 -3.77
CA SER A 70 -8.55 12.47 -2.92
C SER A 70 -9.33 12.41 -1.60
N LEU A 71 -8.63 12.65 -0.50
CA LEU A 71 -9.19 12.81 0.84
C LEU A 71 -8.90 14.23 1.33
N SER A 72 -9.93 15.07 1.42
CA SER A 72 -9.81 16.44 1.94
C SER A 72 -10.59 16.66 3.24
N LYS A 73 -11.50 15.74 3.56
CA LYS A 73 -12.40 15.75 4.72
C LYS A 73 -12.94 14.34 4.94
N PRO A 74 -13.55 14.03 6.09
CA PRO A 74 -14.26 12.77 6.30
C PRO A 74 -15.22 12.47 5.14
N PRO A 75 -15.10 11.31 4.47
CA PRO A 75 -15.85 10.98 3.26
C PRO A 75 -17.33 10.69 3.51
N ASP A 76 -17.71 10.31 4.73
CA ASP A 76 -19.07 9.93 5.07
C ASP A 76 -19.86 11.07 5.74
N ASN A 77 -21.15 10.83 6.00
CA ASN A 77 -22.04 11.82 6.63
C ASN A 77 -22.94 11.16 7.69
N PHE A 78 -22.38 10.30 8.56
CA PHE A 78 -23.18 9.54 9.53
C PHE A 78 -23.94 10.41 10.53
N HIS A 79 -23.45 11.63 10.80
CA HIS A 79 -24.17 12.64 11.59
C HIS A 79 -25.50 13.07 10.93
N ILE A 80 -25.57 13.09 9.59
CA ILE A 80 -26.79 13.44 8.85
C ILE A 80 -27.67 12.20 8.64
N ILE A 81 -27.06 11.10 8.20
CA ILE A 81 -27.79 9.90 7.74
C ILE A 81 -28.35 9.12 8.93
N TYR A 82 -27.60 9.04 10.03
CA TYR A 82 -27.93 8.23 11.20
C TYR A 82 -28.09 9.03 12.50
N GLY A 83 -27.89 10.35 12.47
CA GLY A 83 -27.96 11.18 13.68
C GLY A 83 -26.84 10.90 14.69
N GLU A 84 -25.71 10.37 14.25
CA GLU A 84 -24.58 10.01 15.11
C GLU A 84 -23.81 11.26 15.57
N GLU A 85 -24.13 11.78 16.76
CA GLU A 85 -23.49 12.99 17.32
C GLU A 85 -21.98 12.83 17.47
N SER A 86 -21.50 11.64 17.87
CA SER A 86 -20.05 11.38 17.98
C SER A 86 -19.33 11.53 16.63
N TYR A 87 -20.01 11.23 15.52
CA TYR A 87 -19.47 11.44 14.19
C TYR A 87 -19.45 12.92 13.81
N GLN A 88 -20.40 13.73 14.28
CA GLN A 88 -20.38 15.17 14.04
C GLN A 88 -19.12 15.80 14.62
N THR A 89 -18.78 15.45 15.87
CA THR A 89 -17.54 15.92 16.52
C THR A 89 -16.30 15.51 15.72
N PHE A 90 -16.24 14.26 15.26
CA PHE A 90 -15.17 13.78 14.39
C PHE A 90 -15.11 14.55 13.07
N TYR A 91 -16.26 14.75 12.43
CA TYR A 91 -16.38 15.46 11.17
C TYR A 91 -15.84 16.89 11.30
N GLU A 92 -16.28 17.63 12.31
CA GLU A 92 -15.85 19.00 12.57
C GLU A 92 -14.36 19.11 12.86
N ALA A 93 -13.80 18.17 13.62
CA ALA A 93 -12.36 18.13 13.91
C ALA A 93 -11.49 17.87 12.67
N ASN A 94 -12.06 17.24 11.64
CA ASN A 94 -11.30 16.69 10.53
C ASN A 94 -11.64 17.27 9.15
N ARG A 95 -12.72 18.05 9.03
CA ARG A 95 -13.22 18.57 7.75
C ARG A 95 -12.25 19.51 7.03
N ASP A 96 -11.30 20.07 7.77
CA ASP A 96 -10.29 21.03 7.30
C ASP A 96 -8.88 20.39 7.35
N ARG A 97 -8.77 19.07 7.19
CA ARG A 97 -7.47 18.37 7.13
C ARG A 97 -6.71 18.68 5.84
N GLU A 98 -5.43 18.33 5.82
CA GLU A 98 -4.63 18.39 4.58
C GLU A 98 -5.27 17.50 3.50
N THR A 99 -5.32 18.00 2.26
CA THR A 99 -5.82 17.20 1.14
C THR A 99 -4.71 16.29 0.64
N VAL A 100 -4.96 14.98 0.64
CA VAL A 100 -4.01 13.97 0.17
C VAL A 100 -4.64 13.10 -0.90
N VAL A 101 -3.87 12.80 -1.94
CA VAL A 101 -4.27 11.91 -3.04
C VAL A 101 -3.58 10.57 -2.86
N TYR A 102 -4.37 9.50 -2.80
CA TYR A 102 -3.89 8.13 -2.71
C TYR A 102 -4.04 7.41 -4.05
N VAL A 103 -3.02 6.69 -4.48
CA VAL A 103 -3.05 5.93 -5.74
C VAL A 103 -2.08 4.75 -5.66
N GLY A 104 -2.49 3.61 -6.21
CA GLY A 104 -1.60 2.47 -6.39
C GLY A 104 -0.80 2.59 -7.69
N ALA A 105 0.44 2.09 -7.70
CA ALA A 105 1.26 2.06 -8.89
C ALA A 105 1.91 0.68 -9.10
N ASN A 106 2.34 0.45 -10.35
CA ASN A 106 3.00 -0.79 -10.78
C ASN A 106 4.49 -0.86 -10.43
N ASP A 107 4.95 0.00 -9.52
CA ASP A 107 6.24 -0.15 -8.84
C ASP A 107 6.13 -0.90 -7.50
N GLY A 108 4.94 -1.43 -7.17
CA GLY A 108 4.71 -2.22 -5.96
C GLY A 108 3.98 -1.50 -4.85
N MET A 109 3.64 -0.21 -5.02
CA MET A 109 3.38 0.65 -3.88
C MET A 109 2.03 1.39 -3.96
N LEU A 110 1.46 1.64 -2.78
CA LEU A 110 0.43 2.65 -2.57
C LEU A 110 1.13 3.97 -2.23
N HIS A 111 0.87 5.01 -3.01
CA HIS A 111 1.47 6.33 -2.84
C HIS A 111 0.48 7.33 -2.26
N ALA A 112 0.98 8.27 -1.46
CA ALA A 112 0.25 9.40 -0.93
C ALA A 112 0.92 10.72 -1.35
N PHE A 113 0.19 11.58 -2.05
CA PHE A 113 0.69 12.88 -2.52
C PHE A 113 -0.06 14.02 -1.84
N THR A 114 0.66 15.05 -1.39
CA THR A 114 0.01 16.23 -0.81
C THR A 114 -0.58 17.13 -1.90
N SER A 115 -1.81 17.57 -1.71
CA SER A 115 -2.41 18.70 -2.43
C SER A 115 -2.50 19.95 -1.54
N TRP A 116 -1.79 19.95 -0.40
CA TRP A 116 -1.88 20.95 0.66
C TRP A 116 -3.29 21.08 1.26
N LYS A 117 -3.45 22.00 2.22
CA LYS A 117 -4.74 22.26 2.88
C LYS A 117 -5.55 23.27 2.06
N TYR A 118 -6.82 22.98 1.79
CA TYR A 118 -7.71 23.94 1.14
C TYR A 118 -8.19 25.01 2.13
N ASP A 119 -7.89 26.26 1.84
CA ASP A 119 -8.39 27.43 2.56
C ASP A 119 -9.71 27.87 1.94
N THR A 120 -10.80 27.53 2.61
CA THR A 120 -12.17 27.84 2.17
C THR A 120 -12.46 29.33 2.15
N ALA A 121 -11.81 30.13 2.99
CA ALA A 121 -12.04 31.58 3.04
C ALA A 121 -11.41 32.28 1.83
N ASN A 122 -10.22 31.83 1.41
CA ASN A 122 -9.46 32.45 0.32
C ASN A 122 -9.52 31.66 -1.00
N HIS A 123 -10.25 30.56 -1.06
CA HIS A 123 -10.43 29.70 -2.24
C HIS A 123 -9.10 29.25 -2.88
N ARG A 124 -8.13 28.85 -2.04
CA ARG A 124 -6.79 28.43 -2.48
C ARG A 124 -6.23 27.33 -1.60
N TYR A 125 -5.26 26.59 -2.13
CA TYR A 125 -4.48 25.67 -1.33
C TYR A 125 -3.33 26.40 -0.64
N THR A 126 -3.16 26.12 0.65
CA THR A 126 -2.12 26.70 1.51
C THR A 126 -1.31 25.57 2.12
N GLN A 127 0.02 25.70 2.03
CA GLN A 127 0.94 24.77 2.64
C GLN A 127 0.63 24.59 4.15
N PRO A 128 0.47 23.36 4.64
CA PRO A 128 0.25 23.13 6.06
C PRO A 128 1.43 23.65 6.89
N ALA A 129 1.14 24.10 8.12
CA ALA A 129 2.17 24.63 9.01
C ALA A 129 3.24 23.57 9.32
N ALA A 130 4.50 24.00 9.42
CA ALA A 130 5.66 23.15 9.74
C ALA A 130 5.91 21.98 8.75
N THR A 131 5.54 22.16 7.48
CA THR A 131 5.81 21.19 6.40
C THR A 131 6.79 21.79 5.39
N THR A 132 7.43 20.95 4.58
CA THR A 132 8.40 21.39 3.56
C THR A 132 8.05 20.94 2.14
N GLU A 133 7.16 19.96 2.03
CA GLU A 133 6.71 19.34 0.80
C GLU A 133 5.92 20.35 -0.05
N ALA A 134 6.30 20.46 -1.32
CA ALA A 134 5.56 21.19 -2.31
C ALA A 134 4.27 20.45 -2.67
N MET A 135 3.31 21.16 -3.28
CA MET A 135 2.13 20.52 -3.83
C MET A 135 2.53 19.47 -4.88
N GLY A 136 2.00 18.26 -4.73
CA GLY A 136 2.32 17.11 -5.57
C GLY A 136 3.51 16.28 -5.08
N ASP A 137 4.21 16.69 -4.02
CA ASP A 137 5.25 15.85 -3.42
C ASP A 137 4.64 14.62 -2.72
N GLU A 138 5.39 13.52 -2.77
CA GLU A 138 5.05 12.28 -2.07
C GLU A 138 5.28 12.44 -0.56
N LEU A 139 4.25 12.19 0.23
CA LEU A 139 4.32 12.17 1.69
C LEU A 139 4.88 10.83 2.20
N TRP A 140 4.36 9.75 1.64
CA TRP A 140 4.77 8.39 1.97
C TRP A 140 4.35 7.42 0.86
N ALA A 141 4.98 6.26 0.88
CA ALA A 141 4.59 5.11 0.07
C ALA A 141 4.59 3.85 0.94
N PHE A 142 3.65 2.95 0.66
CA PHE A 142 3.49 1.68 1.37
C PHE A 142 3.64 0.51 0.40
N ILE A 143 4.46 -0.47 0.77
CA ILE A 143 4.63 -1.71 0.00
C ILE A 143 3.93 -2.84 0.76
N PRO A 144 2.87 -3.45 0.21
CA PRO A 144 2.30 -4.66 0.78
C PRO A 144 3.36 -5.75 0.92
N GLN A 145 3.38 -6.44 2.06
CA GLN A 145 4.34 -7.51 2.32
C GLN A 145 4.23 -8.62 1.27
N SER A 146 3.01 -8.92 0.83
CA SER A 146 2.70 -9.85 -0.27
C SER A 146 3.41 -9.54 -1.59
N LEU A 147 3.77 -8.28 -1.85
CA LEU A 147 4.42 -7.84 -3.09
C LEU A 147 5.95 -7.77 -3.02
N LEU A 148 6.54 -7.82 -1.82
CA LEU A 148 8.00 -7.81 -1.63
C LEU A 148 8.74 -8.81 -2.54
N PRO A 149 8.31 -10.09 -2.67
CA PRO A 149 8.97 -11.03 -3.56
C PRO A 149 8.75 -10.77 -5.05
N HIS A 150 7.72 -10.00 -5.45
CA HIS A 150 7.46 -9.64 -6.84
C HIS A 150 8.33 -8.47 -7.31
N LEU A 151 8.83 -7.64 -6.38
CA LEU A 151 9.63 -6.45 -6.71
C LEU A 151 10.90 -6.80 -7.50
N LYS A 152 11.45 -8.01 -7.33
CA LYS A 152 12.66 -8.48 -8.01
C LYS A 152 12.56 -8.43 -9.54
N TRP A 153 11.35 -8.44 -10.10
CA TRP A 153 11.17 -8.37 -11.56
C TRP A 153 11.37 -6.95 -12.12
N LEU A 154 11.08 -5.89 -11.34
CA LEU A 154 11.13 -4.49 -11.81
C LEU A 154 12.51 -4.03 -12.33
N PRO A 155 13.65 -4.47 -11.75
CA PRO A 155 14.98 -4.15 -12.25
C PRO A 155 15.44 -5.05 -13.41
N SER A 156 14.69 -6.09 -13.78
CA SER A 156 15.09 -7.01 -14.84
C SER A 156 15.17 -6.28 -16.18
N PRO A 157 16.27 -6.43 -16.95
CA PRO A 157 16.38 -5.87 -18.31
C PRO A 157 15.29 -6.37 -19.26
N ASP A 158 14.85 -7.62 -19.08
CA ASP A 158 13.82 -8.28 -19.88
C ASP A 158 12.42 -8.15 -19.25
N TYR A 159 12.22 -7.15 -18.38
CA TYR A 159 10.95 -6.95 -17.69
C TYR A 159 9.78 -6.80 -18.67
N THR A 160 8.84 -7.74 -18.59
CA THR A 160 7.49 -7.59 -19.13
C THR A 160 6.59 -7.04 -18.03
N HIS A 161 5.69 -6.12 -18.39
CA HIS A 161 4.81 -5.46 -17.42
C HIS A 161 4.03 -6.47 -16.56
N VAL A 162 4.02 -6.23 -15.25
CA VAL A 162 3.29 -7.01 -14.24
C VAL A 162 2.53 -6.01 -13.37
N ASP A 163 1.28 -6.32 -13.05
CA ASP A 163 0.47 -5.52 -12.13
C ASP A 163 0.92 -5.70 -10.68
N TYR A 164 0.89 -4.62 -9.91
CA TYR A 164 1.19 -4.63 -8.48
C TYR A 164 0.04 -4.08 -7.64
N VAL A 165 0.13 -2.86 -7.10
CA VAL A 165 -0.97 -2.22 -6.37
C VAL A 165 -1.82 -1.50 -7.41
N ASN A 166 -2.81 -2.19 -7.96
CA ASN A 166 -3.53 -1.68 -9.13
C ASN A 166 -5.05 -1.51 -8.90
N LEU A 167 -5.58 -1.79 -7.70
CA LEU A 167 -6.98 -1.48 -7.39
C LEU A 167 -7.12 0.00 -6.98
N LYS A 168 -8.25 0.62 -7.33
CA LYS A 168 -8.64 1.92 -6.78
C LYS A 168 -8.71 1.83 -5.24
N PRO A 169 -8.04 2.73 -4.49
CA PRO A 169 -8.20 2.78 -3.04
C PRO A 169 -9.63 3.09 -2.62
N LYS A 170 -10.13 2.43 -1.56
CA LYS A 170 -11.43 2.69 -0.95
C LYS A 170 -11.22 3.46 0.36
N LEU A 171 -11.79 4.66 0.43
CA LEU A 171 -11.86 5.45 1.66
C LEU A 171 -13.25 5.35 2.27
N PHE A 172 -13.32 5.26 3.60
CA PHE A 172 -14.55 5.31 4.38
C PHE A 172 -14.21 5.66 5.84
N ASP A 173 -15.17 6.17 6.59
CA ASP A 173 -15.03 6.33 8.03
C ASP A 173 -15.62 5.14 8.78
N ALA A 174 -14.95 4.73 9.86
CA ALA A 174 -15.43 3.69 10.75
C ALA A 174 -15.10 4.03 12.20
N LYS A 175 -15.98 3.61 13.10
CA LYS A 175 -15.76 3.70 14.55
C LYS A 175 -15.23 2.35 15.03
N ILE A 176 -13.96 2.30 15.40
CA ILE A 176 -13.25 1.04 15.67
C ILE A 176 -12.45 1.11 16.97
N ASP A 177 -12.23 -0.07 17.57
CA ASP A 177 -11.20 -0.27 18.60
C ASP A 177 -9.82 -0.15 17.94
N HIS A 178 -9.28 1.07 17.93
CA HIS A 178 -8.06 1.41 17.20
C HIS A 178 -6.79 1.00 17.95
N ASP A 179 -6.80 1.05 19.28
CA ASP A 179 -5.66 0.69 20.13
C ASP A 179 -5.71 -0.77 20.62
N ASN A 180 -6.71 -1.55 20.16
CA ASN A 180 -6.93 -2.95 20.53
C ASN A 180 -7.01 -3.11 22.05
N ASN A 181 -7.70 -2.17 22.69
CA ASN A 181 -7.83 -2.06 24.12
C ASN A 181 -9.29 -1.97 24.50
N SER A 182 -9.86 -3.09 24.94
CA SER A 182 -11.25 -3.18 25.37
C SER A 182 -11.67 -2.24 26.52
N LEU A 183 -10.73 -1.49 27.12
CA LEU A 183 -10.99 -0.50 28.17
C LEU A 183 -11.15 0.94 27.66
N THR A 184 -10.82 1.20 26.40
CA THR A 184 -11.02 2.49 25.72
C THR A 184 -12.27 2.43 24.84
N ASP A 185 -12.89 3.59 24.63
CA ASP A 185 -14.04 3.68 23.73
C ASP A 185 -13.58 3.60 22.27
N ASP A 186 -14.37 2.95 21.42
CA ASP A 186 -14.13 2.96 19.97
C ASP A 186 -14.05 4.39 19.43
N GLU A 187 -13.13 4.63 18.50
CA GLU A 187 -12.86 5.96 17.96
C GLU A 187 -13.16 6.02 16.47
N TRP A 188 -13.65 7.17 16.01
CA TRP A 188 -13.82 7.42 14.58
C TRP A 188 -12.47 7.57 13.90
N ARG A 189 -12.31 6.85 12.79
CA ARG A 189 -11.13 6.84 11.94
C ARG A 189 -11.53 6.88 10.48
N THR A 190 -10.72 7.53 9.66
CA THR A 190 -10.78 7.45 8.20
C THR A 190 -9.87 6.33 7.73
N ILE A 191 -10.47 5.28 7.18
CA ILE A 191 -9.81 4.06 6.78
C ILE A 191 -9.58 4.06 5.27
N LEU A 192 -8.38 3.64 4.87
CA LEU A 192 -8.02 3.33 3.49
C LEU A 192 -7.90 1.81 3.33
N LEU A 193 -8.62 1.27 2.35
CA LEU A 193 -8.43 -0.08 1.86
C LEU A 193 -7.79 -0.05 0.47
N ALA A 194 -6.74 -0.82 0.29
CA ALA A 194 -6.11 -1.05 -1.00
C ALA A 194 -6.16 -2.53 -1.36
N GLY A 195 -6.40 -2.82 -2.63
CA GLY A 195 -6.26 -4.15 -3.22
C GLY A 195 -5.21 -4.11 -4.33
N LEU A 196 -4.80 -5.29 -4.75
CA LEU A 196 -3.77 -5.49 -5.77
C LEU A 196 -4.38 -5.64 -7.18
N ASN A 197 -5.70 -5.78 -7.30
CA ASN A 197 -6.39 -6.04 -8.56
C ASN A 197 -5.81 -7.32 -9.21
N MET A 198 -5.26 -7.24 -10.42
CA MET A 198 -4.59 -8.33 -11.13
C MET A 198 -3.16 -8.61 -10.63
N GLY A 199 -2.64 -7.78 -9.71
CA GLY A 199 -1.33 -7.94 -9.12
C GLY A 199 -1.27 -8.90 -7.93
N GLY A 200 -0.04 -9.24 -7.54
CA GLY A 200 0.23 -10.02 -6.32
C GLY A 200 -0.30 -11.45 -6.32
N LYS A 201 -0.41 -12.09 -7.50
CA LYS A 201 -0.71 -13.54 -7.61
C LYS A 201 0.29 -14.36 -6.79
N HIS A 202 -0.14 -15.54 -6.34
CA HIS A 202 0.66 -16.42 -5.47
C HIS A 202 2.12 -16.55 -5.93
N ILE A 203 3.02 -16.35 -4.97
CA ILE A 203 4.45 -16.59 -5.11
C ILE A 203 5.00 -17.09 -3.77
N TRP A 204 6.22 -17.59 -3.78
CA TRP A 204 6.94 -17.97 -2.58
C TRP A 204 8.34 -17.36 -2.55
N ALA A 205 8.90 -17.26 -1.35
CA ALA A 205 10.29 -16.91 -1.13
C ALA A 205 10.90 -17.88 -0.12
N GLU A 206 12.09 -18.37 -0.45
CA GLU A 206 12.97 -19.06 0.50
C GLU A 206 13.90 -18.02 1.14
N GLY A 207 14.20 -18.21 2.42
CA GLY A 207 15.14 -17.36 3.14
C GLY A 207 15.21 -17.66 4.64
N ASP A 208 16.13 -16.99 5.30
CA ASP A 208 16.27 -17.00 6.76
C ASP A 208 15.27 -16.03 7.40
N PHE A 209 14.08 -16.50 7.74
CA PHE A 209 13.03 -15.65 8.32
C PHE A 209 13.06 -15.64 9.85
N ASP A 210 12.68 -14.51 10.46
CA ASP A 210 12.37 -14.47 11.90
C ASP A 210 11.03 -15.18 12.16
N ASP A 211 11.04 -16.20 13.01
CA ASP A 211 9.87 -16.98 13.44
C ASP A 211 9.23 -16.40 14.72
N GLY A 212 9.69 -15.24 15.18
CA GLY A 212 9.25 -14.60 16.42
C GLY A 212 10.06 -15.01 17.65
N THR A 213 11.05 -15.91 17.50
CA THR A 213 12.00 -16.23 18.57
C THR A 213 13.23 -15.32 18.56
N GLY A 214 13.34 -14.42 17.59
CA GLY A 214 14.47 -13.50 17.42
C GLY A 214 15.70 -14.16 16.80
N SER A 215 15.58 -15.39 16.29
CA SER A 215 16.61 -16.10 15.54
C SER A 215 16.09 -16.43 14.14
N PRO A 216 16.84 -16.08 13.07
CA PRO A 216 16.44 -16.45 11.72
C PRO A 216 16.47 -17.97 11.53
N VAL A 217 15.42 -18.51 10.89
CA VAL A 217 15.30 -19.92 10.51
C VAL A 217 15.09 -20.05 9.00
N PRO A 218 15.74 -21.01 8.32
CA PRO A 218 15.46 -21.28 6.92
C PRO A 218 14.02 -21.77 6.73
N GLU A 219 13.25 -21.05 5.93
CA GLU A 219 11.84 -21.35 5.68
C GLU A 219 11.46 -20.97 4.24
N ILE A 220 10.43 -21.63 3.70
CA ILE A 220 9.73 -21.17 2.49
C ILE A 220 8.42 -20.52 2.93
N ARG A 221 8.29 -19.22 2.67
CA ARG A 221 7.03 -18.49 2.91
C ARG A 221 6.27 -18.28 1.63
N ASN A 222 4.95 -18.43 1.73
CA ASN A 222 4.02 -18.21 0.62
C ASN A 222 3.33 -16.86 0.78
N PHE A 223 3.22 -16.14 -0.32
CA PHE A 223 2.61 -14.84 -0.42
C PHE A 223 1.44 -14.94 -1.38
N TYR A 224 0.29 -14.44 -0.95
CA TYR A 224 -0.98 -14.54 -1.67
C TYR A 224 -1.55 -13.14 -1.88
N PRO A 225 -2.47 -12.97 -2.84
CA PRO A 225 -3.22 -11.73 -2.97
C PRO A 225 -3.84 -11.32 -1.62
N CYS A 226 -3.83 -10.01 -1.35
CA CYS A 226 -4.30 -9.48 -0.08
C CYS A 226 -5.07 -8.18 -0.26
N TYR A 227 -5.85 -7.84 0.77
CA TYR A 227 -6.25 -6.45 1.01
C TYR A 227 -5.38 -5.86 2.12
N VAL A 228 -5.07 -4.58 1.97
CA VAL A 228 -4.35 -3.77 2.95
C VAL A 228 -5.31 -2.76 3.53
N CYS A 229 -5.29 -2.61 4.85
CA CYS A 229 -6.13 -1.68 5.59
C CYS A 229 -5.27 -0.75 6.45
N MET A 230 -5.43 0.55 6.25
CA MET A 230 -4.65 1.58 6.91
C MET A 230 -5.58 2.63 7.53
N ASP A 231 -5.23 3.13 8.71
CA ASP A 231 -5.76 4.37 9.24
C ASP A 231 -5.01 5.55 8.60
N VAL A 232 -5.76 6.42 7.93
CA VAL A 232 -5.27 7.65 7.29
C VAL A 232 -5.99 8.89 7.83
N THR A 233 -6.48 8.81 9.08
CA THR A 233 -7.11 9.93 9.77
C THR A 233 -6.17 11.12 9.87
N ASP A 234 -4.92 10.88 10.27
CA ASP A 234 -3.79 11.79 10.06
C ASP A 234 -3.08 11.39 8.76
N PRO A 235 -3.24 12.16 7.67
CA PRO A 235 -2.67 11.79 6.37
C PRO A 235 -1.15 11.73 6.33
N ARG A 236 -0.44 12.33 7.31
CA ARG A 236 1.03 12.31 7.38
C ARG A 236 1.58 11.17 8.23
N ASN A 237 0.76 10.60 9.10
CA ASN A 237 1.16 9.53 10.02
C ASN A 237 0.22 8.33 9.88
N PRO A 238 0.22 7.66 8.70
CA PRO A 238 -0.67 6.53 8.48
C PRO A 238 -0.27 5.35 9.38
N THR A 239 -1.26 4.59 9.83
CA THR A 239 -1.03 3.37 10.62
C THR A 239 -1.55 2.17 9.87
N LEU A 240 -0.72 1.13 9.70
CA LEU A 240 -1.17 -0.15 9.16
C LEU A 240 -2.04 -0.85 10.22
N LEU A 241 -3.31 -1.10 9.91
CA LEU A 241 -4.19 -1.86 10.79
C LEU A 241 -4.03 -3.36 10.54
N TRP A 242 -4.03 -3.75 9.26
CA TRP A 242 -3.77 -5.13 8.85
C TRP A 242 -3.47 -5.23 7.35
N GLU A 243 -2.75 -6.28 6.99
CA GLU A 243 -2.68 -6.84 5.65
C GLU A 243 -3.18 -8.28 5.75
N ARG A 244 -4.18 -8.65 4.95
CA ARG A 244 -4.84 -9.96 5.06
C ARG A 244 -5.10 -10.60 3.72
N SER A 245 -4.77 -11.88 3.66
CA SER A 245 -5.29 -12.82 2.67
C SER A 245 -6.25 -13.78 3.37
N TYR A 246 -7.13 -14.41 2.61
CA TYR A 246 -8.15 -15.33 3.11
C TYR A 246 -8.13 -16.61 2.28
N THR A 247 -8.60 -17.71 2.87
CA THR A 247 -8.87 -18.93 2.10
C THR A 247 -9.80 -18.60 0.95
N ASP A 248 -9.48 -19.09 -0.24
CA ASP A 248 -10.21 -18.86 -1.50
C ASP A 248 -10.23 -17.39 -1.97
N LEU A 249 -9.45 -16.50 -1.37
CA LEU A 249 -9.16 -15.19 -1.96
C LEU A 249 -8.14 -15.36 -3.10
N GLU A 250 -8.55 -14.94 -4.29
CA GLU A 250 -7.72 -14.92 -5.49
C GLU A 250 -7.35 -13.47 -5.83
N MET A 251 -7.33 -13.09 -7.11
CA MET A 251 -7.01 -11.71 -7.51
C MET A 251 -8.02 -10.72 -6.91
N THR A 252 -7.54 -9.68 -6.25
CA THR A 252 -8.35 -8.71 -5.49
C THR A 252 -8.97 -7.64 -6.41
N THR A 253 -9.65 -8.08 -7.47
CA THR A 253 -10.30 -7.23 -8.48
C THR A 253 -11.61 -6.62 -7.97
N SER A 254 -12.21 -7.22 -6.95
CA SER A 254 -13.43 -6.73 -6.32
C SER A 254 -13.19 -5.42 -5.58
N PHE A 255 -13.94 -4.37 -5.92
CA PHE A 255 -13.90 -3.11 -5.16
C PHE A 255 -14.63 -3.29 -3.81
N PRO A 256 -13.96 -3.10 -2.66
CA PRO A 256 -14.55 -3.43 -1.36
C PRO A 256 -15.64 -2.44 -0.93
N ALA A 257 -16.62 -2.96 -0.19
CA ALA A 257 -17.66 -2.19 0.47
C ALA A 257 -17.48 -2.25 1.99
N ALA A 258 -17.52 -1.09 2.65
CA ALA A 258 -17.59 -1.03 4.10
C ALA A 258 -19.07 -1.04 4.54
N ILE A 259 -19.41 -1.87 5.51
CA ILE A 259 -20.76 -1.98 6.06
C ILE A 259 -20.72 -1.97 7.59
N LYS A 260 -21.75 -1.40 8.22
CA LYS A 260 -21.96 -1.45 9.66
C LYS A 260 -23.07 -2.45 9.97
N VAL A 261 -22.80 -3.44 10.82
CA VAL A 261 -23.81 -4.38 11.32
C VAL A 261 -23.86 -4.24 12.83
N LYS A 262 -24.98 -3.68 13.34
CA LYS A 262 -25.08 -3.18 14.72
C LYS A 262 -23.95 -2.20 15.01
N ASP A 263 -23.07 -2.51 15.95
CA ASP A 263 -21.96 -1.65 16.36
C ASP A 263 -20.61 -2.06 15.74
N LYS A 264 -20.61 -3.06 14.84
CA LYS A 264 -19.38 -3.58 14.23
C LYS A 264 -19.27 -3.19 12.76
N TRP A 265 -18.07 -2.84 12.36
CA TRP A 265 -17.72 -2.57 10.96
C TRP A 265 -17.15 -3.81 10.30
N PHE A 266 -17.58 -4.03 9.06
CA PHE A 266 -17.10 -5.11 8.21
C PHE A 266 -16.73 -4.54 6.85
N VAL A 267 -15.78 -5.21 6.22
CA VAL A 267 -15.43 -5.00 4.83
C VAL A 267 -15.87 -6.22 4.06
N VAL A 268 -16.60 -6.01 2.97
CA VAL A 268 -17.11 -7.06 2.09
C VAL A 268 -16.52 -6.88 0.71
N PHE A 269 -16.01 -7.97 0.15
CA PHE A 269 -15.44 -8.06 -1.20
C PHE A 269 -15.65 -9.49 -1.70
N GLY A 270 -15.71 -9.67 -3.01
CA GLY A 270 -15.72 -11.00 -3.63
C GLY A 270 -14.33 -11.60 -3.69
N SER A 271 -14.25 -12.93 -3.77
CA SER A 271 -13.01 -13.72 -3.88
C SER A 271 -12.16 -13.38 -5.11
N GLY A 272 -12.82 -12.94 -6.19
CA GLY A 272 -12.16 -12.56 -7.44
C GLY A 272 -11.80 -13.74 -8.35
N PRO A 273 -11.21 -13.47 -9.52
CA PRO A 273 -10.82 -14.49 -10.48
C PRO A 273 -9.50 -15.17 -10.10
N THR A 274 -9.39 -16.45 -10.44
CA THR A 274 -8.16 -17.26 -10.30
C THR A 274 -7.16 -16.95 -11.43
N ASP A 275 -7.66 -16.52 -12.60
CA ASP A 275 -6.83 -16.24 -13.77
C ASP A 275 -7.17 -14.91 -14.46
N TYR A 276 -6.24 -14.43 -15.27
CA TYR A 276 -6.29 -13.13 -15.95
C TYR A 276 -7.38 -13.04 -17.03
N ASP A 277 -7.95 -14.16 -17.46
CA ASP A 277 -9.11 -14.20 -18.36
C ASP A 277 -10.44 -13.97 -17.64
N GLY A 278 -10.41 -13.78 -16.31
CA GLY A 278 -11.57 -13.53 -15.47
C GLY A 278 -12.27 -14.80 -14.99
N THR A 279 -11.74 -16.00 -15.27
CA THR A 279 -12.29 -17.24 -14.74
C THR A 279 -11.96 -17.40 -13.25
N SER A 280 -12.86 -18.03 -12.50
CA SER A 280 -12.62 -18.37 -11.10
C SER A 280 -12.92 -19.84 -10.85
N THR A 281 -12.05 -20.48 -10.08
CA THR A 281 -12.21 -21.85 -9.58
C THR A 281 -12.81 -21.89 -8.17
N LYS A 282 -13.12 -20.71 -7.60
CA LYS A 282 -13.64 -20.53 -6.25
C LYS A 282 -15.10 -20.13 -6.29
N ASP A 283 -15.89 -20.74 -5.41
CA ASP A 283 -17.25 -20.28 -5.15
C ASP A 283 -17.18 -18.92 -4.41
N GLY A 284 -17.95 -17.95 -4.86
CA GLY A 284 -17.94 -16.56 -4.36
C GLY A 284 -18.81 -16.31 -3.14
#